data_AF-A0A828QU23-F1
#
_entry.id   AF-A0A828QU23-F1
#
_cell.length_a   1.000
_cell.length_b   1.000
_cell.length_c   1.000
_cell.angle_alpha   90.00
_cell.angle_beta   90.00
_cell.angle_gamma   90.00
#
_symmetry.space_group_name_H-M   'P 1'
#
loop_
_entity.id
_entity.type
_entity.pdbx_description
1 polymer ?
#
loop_
_entity_poly.entity_id
_entity_poly.type
_entity_poly.pdbx_seq_one_letter_code
_entity_poly.pdbx_strand_id
1 'polypeptide(L)'
;MIYDIAKYETATPKQIVNALSLAKKRAEKLEEEMKNNKNFSKNLQKLLKNSFSTKKTKIEERKIPELDEAIKEYENGNVVTCRSMEEFKAKMAED
;
A
#
# COMPACT_ATOMS: atom_id res chain seq x y z
N MET A 1 5.75 8.68 -32.39
CA MET A 1 6.51 9.84 -32.87
C MET A 1 6.76 9.63 -34.35
N ILE A 2 6.08 10.41 -35.20
CA ILE A 2 6.37 10.44 -36.63
C ILE A 2 7.63 11.31 -36.75
N TYR A 3 8.76 10.70 -37.11
CA TYR A 3 9.95 11.47 -37.43
C TYR A 3 9.66 12.29 -38.68
N ASP A 4 9.92 13.58 -38.60
CA ASP A 4 9.64 14.57 -39.65
C ASP A 4 10.67 14.43 -40.77
N ILE A 5 10.58 13.33 -41.54
CA ILE A 5 11.57 12.89 -42.55
C ILE A 5 11.83 14.00 -43.58
N ALA A 6 10.81 14.80 -43.89
CA ALA A 6 10.90 15.95 -44.80
C ALA A 6 11.97 16.98 -44.42
N LYS A 7 12.30 17.14 -43.13
CA LYS A 7 13.36 18.06 -42.69
C LYS A 7 14.77 17.61 -43.07
N TYR A 8 14.94 16.33 -43.38
CA TYR A 8 16.25 15.74 -43.68
C TYR A 8 16.45 15.46 -45.17
N GLU A 9 15.41 15.55 -45.99
CA GLU A 9 15.52 15.40 -47.46
C GLU A 9 16.42 16.47 -48.09
N THR A 10 16.44 17.69 -47.53
CA THR A 10 17.28 18.81 -48.01
C THR A 10 18.47 19.09 -47.09
N ALA A 11 18.67 18.27 -46.05
CA ALA A 11 19.73 18.49 -45.07
C ALA A 11 21.09 18.08 -45.64
N THR A 12 22.11 18.90 -45.38
CA THR A 12 23.48 18.53 -45.74
C THR A 12 23.94 17.31 -44.94
N PRO A 13 24.88 16.50 -45.48
CA PRO A 13 25.42 15.33 -44.76
C PRO A 13 25.92 15.66 -43.35
N LYS A 14 26.50 16.85 -43.16
CA LYS A 14 26.98 17.34 -41.86
C LYS A 14 25.83 17.58 -40.86
N GLN A 15 24.69 18.11 -41.32
CA GLN A 15 23.50 18.29 -40.50
C GLN A 15 22.86 16.96 -40.12
N ILE A 16 22.84 15.98 -41.05
CA ILE A 16 22.35 14.63 -40.79
C ILE A 16 23.21 13.95 -39.71
N VAL A 17 24.54 13.98 -39.84
CA VAL A 17 25.47 13.41 -38.86
C VAL A 17 25.30 14.08 -37.49
N ASN A 18 25.14 15.39 -37.44
CA ASN A 18 24.95 16.11 -36.19
C ASN A 18 23.63 15.73 -35.52
N ALA A 19 22.53 15.63 -36.28
CA ALA A 19 21.23 15.19 -35.78
C ALA A 19 21.27 13.75 -35.24
N LEU A 20 21.95 12.83 -35.94
CA LEU A 20 22.15 11.45 -35.48
C LEU A 20 22.96 11.39 -34.19
N SER A 21 24.04 12.18 -34.08
CA SER A 21 24.85 12.29 -32.86
C SER A 21 24.02 12.80 -31.67
N LEU A 22 23.17 13.80 -31.91
CA LEU A 22 22.29 14.37 -30.89
C LEU A 22 21.20 13.38 -30.45
N ALA A 23 20.63 12.63 -31.39
CA ALA A 23 19.68 11.57 -31.11
C ALA A 23 20.33 10.44 -30.29
N LYS A 24 21.55 10.05 -30.63
CA LYS A 24 22.33 9.05 -29.89
C LYS A 24 22.57 9.48 -28.43
N LYS A 25 23.05 10.71 -28.21
CA LYS A 25 23.25 11.26 -26.85
C LYS A 25 21.95 11.29 -26.04
N ARG A 26 20.82 11.63 -26.67
CA ARG A 26 19.50 11.61 -26.00
C ARG A 26 19.07 10.20 -25.62
N ALA A 27 19.31 9.22 -26.49
CA ALA A 27 19.01 7.82 -26.22
C ALA A 27 19.86 7.28 -25.06
N GLU A 28 21.17 7.55 -25.06
CA GLU A 28 22.08 7.18 -23.96
C GLU A 28 21.64 7.79 -22.63
N LYS A 29 21.27 9.08 -22.62
CA LYS A 29 20.75 9.74 -21.41
C LYS A 29 19.45 9.11 -20.90
N LEU A 30 18.52 8.81 -21.81
CA LEU A 30 17.26 8.15 -21.45
C LEU A 30 17.47 6.75 -20.88
N GLU A 31 18.45 6.00 -21.39
CA GLU A 31 18.81 4.68 -20.89
C GLU A 31 19.38 4.76 -19.47
N GLU A 32 20.24 5.74 -19.21
CA GLU A 32 20.79 5.99 -17.87
C GLU A 32 19.70 6.42 -16.87
N GLU A 33 18.81 7.33 -17.28
CA GLU A 33 17.65 7.74 -16.48
C GLU A 33 16.71 6.55 -16.19
N MET A 34 16.45 5.68 -17.17
CA MET A 34 15.67 4.45 -16.99
C MET A 34 16.31 3.50 -15.98
N LYS A 35 17.62 3.30 -16.04
CA LYS A 35 18.36 2.47 -15.08
C LYS A 35 18.27 3.03 -13.67
N ASN A 36 18.42 4.34 -13.51
CA ASN A 36 18.29 5.03 -12.23
C ASN A 36 16.85 4.96 -11.68
N ASN A 37 15.85 5.16 -12.54
CA ASN A 37 14.44 5.11 -12.14
C ASN A 37 14.01 3.69 -11.73
N LYS A 38 14.56 2.64 -12.36
CA LYS A 38 14.34 1.24 -11.96
C LYS A 38 14.87 0.96 -10.55
N ASN A 39 16.04 1.51 -10.21
CA ASN A 39 16.61 1.39 -8.86
C ASN A 39 15.80 2.19 -7.83
N PHE A 40 15.37 3.39 -8.19
CA PHE A 40 14.52 4.23 -7.35
C PHE A 40 13.17 3.57 -7.05
N SER A 41 12.50 3.01 -8.06
CA SER A 41 11.25 2.27 -7.92
C SER A 41 11.40 1.01 -7.03
N LYS A 42 12.51 0.26 -7.16
CA LYS A 42 12.81 -0.86 -6.24
C LYS A 42 12.96 -0.40 -4.79
N ASN A 43 13.65 0.72 -4.57
CA ASN A 43 13.82 1.29 -3.23
C ASN A 43 12.49 1.76 -2.64
N LEU A 44 11.67 2.45 -3.44
CA LEU A 44 10.31 2.83 -3.05
C LEU A 44 9.45 1.62 -2.70
N GLN A 45 9.46 0.56 -3.50
CA GLN A 45 8.74 -0.67 -3.19
C GLN A 45 9.23 -1.31 -1.88
N LYS A 46 10.55 -1.29 -1.62
CA LYS A 46 11.12 -1.80 -0.37
C LYS A 46 10.70 -0.95 0.84
N LEU A 47 10.71 0.38 0.70
CA LEU A 47 10.24 1.30 1.74
C LEU A 47 8.75 1.12 2.03
N LEU A 48 7.92 1.04 0.98
CA LEU A 48 6.49 0.80 1.13
C LEU A 48 6.24 -0.56 1.80
N LYS A 49 6.88 -1.64 1.33
CA LYS A 49 6.78 -2.96 1.98
C LYS A 49 7.24 -2.95 3.43
N ASN A 50 8.24 -2.15 3.80
CA ASN A 50 8.68 -2.05 5.19
C ASN A 50 7.72 -1.20 6.04
N SER A 51 7.10 -0.16 5.47
CA SER A 51 6.13 0.70 6.15
C SER A 51 4.76 0.01 6.34
N PHE A 52 4.34 -0.79 5.35
CA PHE A 52 3.15 -1.63 5.38
C PHE A 52 3.46 -3.06 5.83
N SER A 53 4.72 -3.37 6.12
CA SER A 53 5.05 -4.44 7.06
C SER A 53 4.58 -3.89 8.40
N THR A 54 3.26 -3.95 8.56
CA THR A 54 2.67 -4.36 9.80
C THR A 54 3.58 -5.50 10.24
N LYS A 55 4.44 -5.22 11.22
CA LYS A 55 4.34 -6.02 12.43
C LYS A 55 2.85 -6.27 12.52
N LYS A 56 2.42 -7.45 12.09
CA LYS A 56 1.33 -8.10 12.75
C LYS A 56 1.89 -8.05 14.17
N THR A 57 1.58 -6.97 14.90
CA THR A 57 1.02 -7.13 16.21
C THR A 57 0.02 -8.23 15.92
N LYS A 58 0.50 -9.47 16.10
CA LYS A 58 -0.29 -10.48 16.73
C LYS A 58 -0.95 -9.63 17.80
N ILE A 59 -2.20 -9.29 17.55
CA ILE A 59 -3.13 -9.17 18.63
C ILE A 59 -2.98 -10.58 19.20
N GLU A 60 -1.96 -10.77 20.05
CA GLU A 60 -1.93 -11.86 20.98
C GLU A 60 -3.31 -11.72 21.55
N GLU A 61 -4.15 -12.70 21.23
CA GLU A 61 -5.48 -12.82 21.80
C GLU A 61 -5.27 -12.51 23.26
N ARG A 62 -5.59 -11.27 23.66
CA ARG A 62 -5.49 -10.88 25.05
C ARG A 62 -6.60 -11.70 25.62
N LYS A 63 -6.26 -12.88 26.14
CA LYS A 63 -7.16 -13.68 26.95
C LYS A 63 -7.50 -12.77 28.10
N ILE A 64 -8.67 -12.15 28.01
CA ILE A 64 -9.26 -11.37 29.09
C ILE A 64 -10.02 -12.43 29.85
N PRO A 65 -9.52 -12.90 31.01
CA PRO A 65 -10.12 -14.03 31.71
C PRO A 65 -11.59 -13.78 32.04
N GLU A 66 -11.93 -12.53 32.35
CA GLU A 66 -13.31 -12.06 32.60
C GLU A 66 -14.20 -12.22 31.36
N LEU A 67 -13.66 -12.01 30.15
CA LEU A 67 -14.42 -12.19 28.91
C LEU A 67 -14.62 -13.67 28.61
N ASP A 68 -13.59 -14.50 28.84
CA ASP A 68 -13.68 -15.95 28.67
C ASP A 68 -14.67 -16.57 29.68
N GLU A 69 -14.76 -16.02 30.89
CA GLU A 69 -15.71 -16.42 31.93
C GLU A 69 -17.14 -15.99 31.57
N ALA A 70 -17.34 -14.73 31.15
CA ALA A 70 -18.64 -14.23 30.69
C ALA A 70 -19.18 -15.01 29.48
N ILE A 71 -18.31 -15.41 28.54
CA ILE A 71 -18.69 -16.26 27.40
C ILE A 71 -19.16 -17.64 27.89
N LYS A 72 -18.47 -18.25 28.85
CA LYS A 72 -18.88 -19.53 29.43
C LYS A 72 -20.20 -19.44 30.20
N GLU A 73 -20.42 -18.36 30.96
CA GLU A 73 -21.70 -18.14 31.64
C GLU A 73 -22.85 -17.99 30.64
N TYR A 74 -22.60 -17.30 29.53
CA TYR A 74 -23.55 -17.20 28.43
C TYR A 74 -23.89 -18.56 27.81
N GLU A 75 -22.89 -19.37 27.47
CA GLU A 75 -23.07 -20.71 26.91
C GLU A 75 -23.77 -21.67 27.87
N ASN A 76 -23.48 -21.57 29.18
CA ASN A 76 -24.12 -22.36 30.22
C ASN A 76 -25.54 -21.89 30.56
N GLY A 77 -26.02 -20.79 29.95
CA GLY A 77 -27.35 -20.24 30.18
C GLY A 77 -27.51 -19.49 31.51
N ASN A 78 -26.40 -19.19 32.19
CA ASN A 78 -26.36 -18.34 33.39
C ASN A 78 -26.49 -16.86 32.99
N VAL A 79 -27.55 -16.53 32.25
CA VAL A 79 -27.80 -15.18 31.77
C VAL A 79 -29.10 -14.65 32.34
N VAL A 80 -29.05 -13.42 32.85
CA VAL A 80 -30.24 -12.72 33.29
C VAL A 80 -30.94 -12.14 32.06
N THR A 81 -32.02 -12.80 31.63
CA THR A 81 -32.87 -12.23 30.58
C THR A 81 -33.79 -11.15 31.17
N CYS A 82 -33.90 -10.05 30.46
CA CYS A 82 -34.80 -8.95 30.78
C CYS A 82 -35.66 -8.64 29.56
N ARG A 83 -36.92 -8.31 29.78
CA ARG A 83 -37.89 -7.97 28.73
C ARG A 83 -37.83 -6.50 28.33
N SER A 84 -37.26 -5.64 29.18
CA SER A 84 -37.01 -4.23 28.88
C SER A 84 -35.75 -3.69 29.57
N MET A 85 -35.32 -2.50 29.15
CA MET A 85 -34.16 -1.83 29.72
C MET A 85 -34.43 -1.32 31.14
N GLU A 86 -35.68 -0.97 31.46
CA GLU A 86 -36.10 -0.58 32.81
C GLU A 86 -35.97 -1.77 33.78
N GLU A 87 -36.37 -2.96 33.33
CA GLU A 87 -36.28 -4.20 34.12
C GLU A 87 -34.82 -4.59 34.39
N PHE A 88 -33.93 -4.38 33.41
CA PHE A 88 -32.49 -4.55 33.59
C PHE A 88 -31.91 -3.57 34.63
N LYS A 89 -32.25 -2.28 34.53
CA LYS A 89 -31.78 -1.25 35.47
C LYS A 89 -32.27 -1.51 36.90
N ALA A 90 -33.50 -1.99 37.06
CA ALA A 90 -34.04 -2.35 38.36
C ALA A 90 -33.26 -3.53 38.99
N LYS A 91 -32.99 -4.59 38.22
CA LYS A 91 -32.21 -5.76 38.71
C LYS A 91 -30.78 -5.38 39.09
N MET A 92 -30.11 -4.56 38.29
CA MET A 92 -28.75 -4.09 38.60
C MET A 92 -28.68 -3.10 39.78
N ALA A 93 -29.82 -2.62 40.27
CA ALA A 93 -29.91 -1.76 41.46
C ALA A 93 -30.31 -2.53 42.73
N GLU A 94 -30.70 -3.81 42.59
CA GLU A 94 -30.98 -4.73 43.70
C GLU A 94 -29.74 -5.55 44.13
N ASP A 95 -28.71 -5.63 43.27
CA ASP A 95 -27.36 -6.17 43.56
C ASP A 95 -26.42 -5.08 44.14
#